data_AF-A0A8T4ZJB5-F1
#
_entry.id   AF-A0A8T4ZJB5-F1
#
_cell.length_a   1.000
_cell.length_b   1.000
_cell.length_c   1.000
_cell.angle_alpha   90.00
_cell.angle_beta   90.00
_cell.angle_gamma   90.00
#
_symmetry.space_group_name_H-M   'P 1'
#
loop_
_entity.id
_entity.type
_entity.pdbx_description
1 polymer ?
#
loop_
_entity_poly.entity_id
_entity_poly.type
_entity_poly.pdbx_seq_one_letter_code
_entity_poly.pdbx_strand_id
1 'polypeptide(L)'
;MAEKSEEAFRRLSLESRILEQRAEAIQSRINMVSAVIADLNYSNATLEGLEKEKENAELLIPIGGESYAKARLVTPDKVVVGIGAGISVEKSLPEAKEIMK
;
A
#
# COMPACT_ATOMS: atom_id res chain seq x y z
N MET A 1 -20.04 23.73 45.61
CA MET A 1 -19.46 22.39 45.37
C MET A 1 -20.03 21.74 44.10
N ALA A 2 -21.35 21.76 43.87
CA ALA A 2 -21.97 21.22 42.65
C ALA A 2 -21.49 21.91 41.35
N GLU A 3 -21.37 23.24 41.34
CA GLU A 3 -20.96 24.03 40.17
C GLU A 3 -19.53 23.70 39.67
N LYS A 4 -18.57 23.52 40.59
CA LYS A 4 -17.20 23.07 40.26
C LYS A 4 -17.16 21.65 39.68
N SER A 5 -18.09 20.79 40.09
CA SER A 5 -18.19 19.42 39.57
C SER A 5 -18.75 19.39 38.15
N GLU A 6 -19.70 20.27 37.84
CA GLU A 6 -20.27 20.37 36.49
C GLU A 6 -19.27 20.95 35.49
N GLU A 7 -18.49 21.97 35.89
CA GLU A 7 -17.41 22.53 35.07
C GLU A 7 -16.31 21.49 34.78
N ALA A 8 -15.90 20.72 35.80
CA ALA A 8 -14.95 19.63 35.63
C ALA A 8 -15.47 18.54 34.69
N PHE A 9 -16.75 18.16 34.81
CA PHE A 9 -17.38 17.20 33.92
C PHE A 9 -17.44 17.68 32.46
N ARG A 10 -17.79 18.95 32.24
CA ARG A 10 -17.78 19.56 30.89
C ARG A 10 -16.37 19.57 30.30
N ARG A 11 -15.36 19.93 31.10
CA ARG A 11 -13.94 19.91 30.67
C ARG A 11 -13.49 18.51 30.27
N LEU A 12 -13.73 17.50 31.12
CA LEU A 12 -13.37 16.11 30.83
C LEU A 12 -14.11 15.56 29.60
N SER A 13 -15.39 15.94 29.43
CA SER A 13 -16.17 15.54 28.26
C SER A 13 -15.60 16.12 26.96
N LEU A 14 -15.13 17.37 26.98
CA LEU A 14 -14.47 17.99 25.84
C LEU A 14 -13.12 17.32 25.54
N GLU A 15 -12.35 17.04 26.58
CA GLU A 15 -11.06 16.36 26.46
C GLU A 15 -11.21 14.95 25.88
N SER A 16 -12.20 14.18 26.33
CA SER A 16 -12.52 12.85 25.78
C SER A 16 -12.82 12.92 24.29
N ARG A 17 -13.65 13.87 23.85
CA ARG A 17 -13.99 14.04 22.41
C ARG A 17 -12.76 14.38 21.58
N ILE A 18 -11.86 15.22 22.09
CA ILE A 18 -10.62 15.57 21.39
C ILE A 18 -9.72 14.33 21.26
N LEU A 19 -9.64 13.50 22.30
CA LEU A 19 -8.87 12.26 22.27
C LEU A 19 -9.47 11.23 21.30
N GLU A 20 -10.80 11.09 21.26
CA GLU A 20 -11.51 10.25 20.29
C GLU A 20 -11.20 10.67 18.85
N GLN A 21 -11.31 11.97 18.54
CA GLN A 21 -10.97 12.49 17.21
C GLN A 21 -9.52 12.22 16.82
N ARG A 22 -8.58 12.30 17.77
CA ARG A 22 -7.17 11.96 17.53
C ARG A 22 -6.98 10.47 17.28
N ALA A 23 -7.67 9.61 18.03
CA ALA A 23 -7.63 8.17 17.85
C ALA A 23 -8.17 7.77 16.47
N GLU A 24 -9.29 8.35 16.04
CA GLU A 24 -9.86 8.15 14.69
C GLU A 24 -8.88 8.57 13.58
N ALA A 25 -8.23 9.73 13.74
CA ALA A 25 -7.23 10.20 12.78
C ALA A 25 -6.01 9.27 12.69
N ILE A 26 -5.55 8.72 13.82
CA ILE A 26 -4.48 7.72 13.84
C ILE A 26 -4.94 6.43 13.17
N GLN A 27 -6.15 5.95 13.47
CA GLN A 27 -6.70 4.73 12.84
C GLN A 27 -6.82 4.88 11.33
N SER A 28 -7.24 6.04 10.83
CA SER A 28 -7.27 6.33 9.40
C SER A 28 -5.87 6.25 8.76
N ARG A 29 -4.84 6.79 9.43
CA ARG A 29 -3.45 6.68 8.97
C ARG A 29 -2.94 5.25 8.97
N ILE A 30 -3.27 4.48 10.01
CA ILE A 30 -2.93 3.04 10.07
C ILE A 30 -3.53 2.34 8.86
N ASN A 31 -4.82 2.55 8.58
CA ASN A 31 -5.49 1.92 7.44
C ASN A 31 -4.84 2.28 6.10
N MET A 32 -4.45 3.55 5.91
CA MET A 32 -3.72 3.98 4.70
C MET A 32 -2.37 3.28 4.56
N VAL A 33 -1.58 3.20 5.64
CA VAL A 33 -0.28 2.51 5.62
C VAL A 33 -0.45 1.01 5.38
N SER A 34 -1.45 0.38 6.01
CA SER A 34 -1.75 -1.04 5.79
C SER A 34 -2.13 -1.35 4.35
N ALA A 35 -2.86 -0.45 3.68
CA ALA A 35 -3.18 -0.60 2.25
C ALA A 35 -1.92 -0.55 1.37
N VAL A 36 -0.99 0.37 1.66
CA VAL A 36 0.30 0.45 0.95
C VAL A 36 1.14 -0.80 1.19
N ILE A 37 1.20 -1.31 2.43
CA ILE A 37 1.93 -2.55 2.75
C ILE A 37 1.33 -3.74 1.98
N ALA A 38 0.00 -3.85 1.89
CA ALA A 38 -0.66 -4.91 1.14
C ALA A 38 -0.30 -4.85 -0.36
N ASP A 39 -0.27 -3.64 -0.94
CA ASP A 39 0.11 -3.41 -2.34
C ASP A 39 1.58 -3.77 -2.62
N LEU A 40 2.50 -3.40 -1.72
CA LEU A 40 3.91 -3.78 -1.80
C LEU A 40 4.11 -5.29 -1.69
N ASN A 41 3.39 -5.96 -0.79
CA ASN A 41 3.43 -7.42 -0.67
C ASN A 41 2.92 -8.11 -1.94
N TYR A 42 1.84 -7.60 -2.54
CA TYR A 42 1.32 -8.10 -3.81
C TYR A 42 2.32 -7.91 -4.96
N SER A 43 2.98 -6.75 -5.00
CA SER A 43 4.03 -6.45 -5.98
C SER A 43 5.23 -7.39 -5.82
N ASN A 44 5.71 -7.61 -4.59
CA ASN A 44 6.82 -8.53 -4.33
C ASN A 44 6.47 -9.98 -4.71
N ALA A 45 5.27 -10.46 -4.36
CA ALA A 45 4.80 -11.79 -4.78
C ALA A 45 4.74 -11.92 -6.32
N THR A 46 4.37 -10.84 -7.02
CA THR A 46 4.38 -10.79 -8.49
C THR A 46 5.81 -10.88 -9.04
N LEU A 47 6.78 -10.18 -8.45
CA LEU A 47 8.19 -10.28 -8.84
C LEU A 47 8.78 -11.67 -8.60
N GLU A 48 8.41 -12.33 -7.50
CA GLU A 48 8.80 -13.72 -7.21
C GLU A 48 8.18 -14.72 -8.20
N GLY A 49 6.95 -14.45 -8.67
CA GLY A 49 6.33 -15.21 -9.76
C GLY A 49 7.08 -15.01 -11.08
N LEU A 50 7.35 -13.75 -11.44
CA LEU A 50 8.00 -13.40 -12.70
C LEU A 50 9.41 -13.99 -12.83
N GLU A 51 10.16 -14.07 -11.74
CA GLU A 51 11.50 -14.67 -11.70
C GLU A 51 11.53 -16.15 -12.13
N LYS A 52 10.40 -16.86 -11.99
CA LYS A 52 10.26 -18.27 -12.36
C LYS A 52 9.83 -18.45 -13.81
N GLU A 53 9.36 -17.37 -14.45
CA GLU A 53 8.87 -17.37 -15.82
C GLU A 53 10.00 -17.15 -16.82
N LYS A 54 9.73 -17.51 -18.08
CA LYS A 54 10.70 -17.39 -19.18
C LYS A 54 10.17 -16.40 -20.22
N GLU A 55 11.08 -15.95 -21.08
CA GLU A 55 10.70 -15.21 -22.28
C GLU A 55 9.63 -15.97 -23.08
N ASN A 56 8.66 -15.23 -23.61
CA ASN A 56 7.47 -15.71 -24.30
C ASN A 56 6.45 -16.52 -23.46
N ALA A 57 6.59 -16.57 -22.14
CA ALA A 57 5.54 -17.11 -21.27
C ALA A 57 4.21 -16.39 -21.51
N GLU A 58 3.11 -17.15 -21.63
CA GLU A 58 1.77 -16.58 -21.75
C GLU A 58 1.27 -16.14 -20.37
N LEU A 59 0.91 -14.86 -20.26
CA LEU A 59 0.46 -14.23 -19.03
C LEU A 59 -0.98 -13.75 -19.16
N LEU A 60 -1.69 -13.72 -18.04
CA LEU A 60 -3.00 -13.09 -17.91
C LEU A 60 -2.87 -11.79 -17.12
N ILE A 61 -3.26 -10.68 -17.74
CA ILE A 61 -3.25 -9.37 -17.12
C ILE A 61 -4.69 -9.04 -16.71
N PRO A 62 -4.99 -8.86 -15.42
CA PRO A 62 -6.33 -8.46 -14.99
C PRO A 62 -6.64 -7.05 -15.50
N ILE A 63 -7.80 -6.89 -16.15
CA ILE A 63 -8.28 -5.60 -16.67
C ILE A 63 -9.55 -5.11 -15.97
N GLY A 64 -10.00 -5.82 -14.93
CA GLY A 64 -11.17 -5.47 -14.11
C GLY A 64 -12.42 -6.29 -14.46
N GLY A 65 -13.44 -6.25 -13.59
CA GLY A 65 -14.72 -6.94 -13.81
C GLY A 65 -14.59 -8.43 -14.11
N GLU A 66 -13.69 -9.12 -13.40
CA GLU A 66 -13.36 -10.55 -13.62
C GLU A 66 -12.80 -10.86 -15.03
N SER A 67 -12.35 -9.85 -15.77
CA SER A 67 -11.83 -9.97 -17.12
C SER A 67 -10.30 -9.89 -17.17
N TYR A 68 -9.71 -10.59 -18.14
CA TYR A 68 -8.27 -10.73 -18.31
C TYR A 68 -7.86 -10.55 -19.78
N ALA A 69 -6.74 -9.86 -20.01
CA ALA A 69 -6.08 -9.78 -21.30
C ALA A 69 -4.93 -10.80 -21.37
N LYS A 70 -4.77 -11.47 -22.50
CA LYS A 70 -3.60 -12.34 -22.76
C LYS A 70 -2.43 -11.49 -23.23
N ALA A 71 -1.25 -11.78 -22.69
CA ALA A 71 0.02 -11.15 -23.09
C ALA A 71 1.14 -12.19 -23.13
N ARG A 72 2.28 -11.82 -23.74
CA ARG A 72 3.51 -12.61 -23.66
C ARG A 72 4.61 -11.80 -22.98
N LEU A 73 5.40 -12.47 -22.15
CA LEU A 73 6.53 -11.87 -21.46
C LEU A 73 7.69 -11.62 -22.43
N VAL A 74 8.12 -10.36 -22.57
CA VAL A 74 9.22 -10.00 -23.49
C VAL A 74 10.57 -9.94 -22.77
N THR A 75 10.62 -9.39 -21.55
CA THR A 75 11.86 -9.23 -20.77
C THR A 75 11.66 -9.76 -19.34
N PRO A 76 11.96 -11.04 -19.07
CA PRO A 76 11.72 -11.64 -17.75
C PRO A 76 12.63 -11.08 -16.65
N ASP A 77 13.79 -10.53 -17.00
CA ASP A 77 14.82 -10.06 -16.07
C ASP A 77 14.71 -8.57 -15.73
N LYS A 78 13.81 -7.82 -16.39
CA LYS A 78 13.71 -6.36 -16.28
C LYS A 78 12.30 -5.91 -15.91
N VAL A 79 12.24 -4.90 -15.04
CA VAL A 79 11.00 -4.26 -14.60
C VAL A 79 11.19 -2.75 -14.48
N VAL A 80 10.09 -2.00 -14.63
CA VAL A 80 10.10 -0.54 -14.44
C VAL A 80 9.62 -0.22 -13.03
N VAL A 81 10.44 0.48 -12.26
CA VAL A 81 10.17 0.81 -10.85
C VAL A 81 10.08 2.33 -10.69
N GLY A 82 9.03 2.81 -10.04
CA GLY A 82 8.89 4.21 -9.66
C GLY A 82 9.80 4.56 -8.48
N ILE A 83 10.55 5.65 -8.57
CA ILE A 83 11.46 6.13 -7.51
C ILE A 83 11.01 7.46 -6.88
N GLY A 84 9.81 7.92 -7.22
CA GLY A 84 9.23 9.17 -6.73
C GLY A 84 9.34 10.33 -7.71
N ALA A 85 8.68 11.46 -7.37
CA ALA A 85 8.62 12.67 -8.20
C ALA A 85 8.14 12.44 -9.65
N GLY A 86 7.35 11.39 -9.90
CA GLY A 86 6.90 11.02 -11.25
C GLY A 86 7.98 10.38 -12.13
N ILE A 87 9.11 9.97 -11.53
CA ILE A 87 10.23 9.33 -12.23
C ILE A 87 10.17 7.82 -12.03
N SER A 88 10.36 7.09 -13.13
CA SER A 88 10.49 5.64 -13.13
C SER A 88 11.76 5.23 -13.88
N VAL A 89 12.38 4.14 -13.44
CA VAL A 89 13.62 3.62 -13.99
C VAL A 89 13.50 2.13 -14.28
N GLU A 90 14.15 1.67 -15.35
CA GLU A 90 14.29 0.24 -15.63
C GLU A 90 15.34 -0.37 -14.69
N LYS A 91 14.99 -1.50 -14.08
CA LYS A 91 15.79 -2.21 -13.09
C LYS A 91 15.75 -3.71 -13.32
N SER A 92 16.80 -4.39 -12.86
CA SER A 92 16.80 -5.84 -12.78
C SER A 92 15.84 -6.33 -11.68
N LEU A 93 15.37 -7.58 -11.79
CA LEU A 93 14.52 -8.20 -10.77
C LEU A 93 15.12 -8.12 -9.34
N PRO A 94 16.42 -8.43 -9.10
CA PRO A 94 17.01 -8.30 -7.77
C PRO A 94 17.00 -6.87 -7.22
N GLU A 95 17.37 -5.88 -8.04
CA GLU A 95 17.34 -4.46 -7.65
C GLU A 95 15.91 -4.01 -7.32
N ALA A 96 14.92 -4.43 -8.12
CA ALA A 96 13.53 -4.09 -7.88
C ALA A 96 13.01 -4.68 -6.56
N LYS A 97 13.37 -5.92 -6.24
CA LYS A 97 13.04 -6.55 -4.96
C LYS A 97 13.69 -5.84 -3.78
N GLU A 98 14.91 -5.32 -3.92
CA GLU A 98 15.55 -4.52 -2.86
C GLU A 98 14.82 -3.19 -2.62
N ILE A 99 14.30 -2.56 -3.68
CA ILE A 99 13.53 -1.31 -3.56
C ILE A 99 12.14 -1.55 -2.93
N MET A 100 11.54 -2.72 -3.13
CA MET A 100 10.20 -3.06 -2.63
C MET A 100 10.16 -3.67 -1.23
N LYS A 101 11.31 -3.95 -0.60
CA LYS A 101 11.42 -4.39 0.80
C LYS A 101 11.22 -3.24 1.78
#